data_AF-A0A0K2UDI1-F1
#
_entry.id   AF-A0A0K2UDI1-F1
#
_cell.length_a   1.000
_cell.length_b   1.000
_cell.length_c   1.000
_cell.angle_alpha   90.00
_cell.angle_beta   90.00
_cell.angle_gamma   90.00
#
_symmetry.space_group_name_H-M   'P 1'
#
loop_
_entity.id
_entity.type
_entity.pdbx_description
1 polymer ?
#
loop_
_entity_poly.entity_id
_entity_poly.type
_entity_poly.pdbx_seq_one_letter_code
_entity_poly.pdbx_strand_id
1 'polypeptide(L)'
;SGVLSTWDFRFSIPIVEWIHPSESRIRDTLIHPNEPASVIASTQANNEVGIWNVESQYRSTVLWASNNPVLSATEASPHSVCSMFCICSKASNTNSIITGGTDMRLRFWDLTSPPNSYVFASAATENLKPNPSHISFESKLVDGTRVIREVNGKSDEVSNSRNS
;
A
#
# COMPACT_ATOMS: atom_id res chain seq x y z
N SER A 1 -11.66 12.64 7.90
CA SER A 1 -12.47 11.42 8.08
C SER A 1 -12.01 10.37 7.08
N GLY A 2 -11.89 9.12 7.52
CA GLY A 2 -11.50 7.95 6.72
C GLY A 2 -12.67 7.12 6.22
N VAL A 3 -13.76 7.79 5.84
CA VAL A 3 -15.03 7.14 5.48
C VAL A 3 -15.03 6.80 3.99
N LEU A 4 -15.45 5.58 3.67
CA LEU A 4 -15.77 5.12 2.32
C LEU A 4 -17.27 4.81 2.26
N SER A 5 -17.95 5.33 1.25
CA SER A 5 -19.39 5.14 1.06
C SER A 5 -19.70 4.74 -0.38
N THR A 6 -20.54 3.73 -0.56
CA THR A 6 -21.03 3.30 -1.88
C THR A 6 -22.49 3.67 -2.04
N TRP A 7 -22.84 4.19 -3.22
CA TRP A 7 -24.17 4.73 -3.53
C TRP A 7 -24.77 4.03 -4.75
N ASP A 8 -26.06 3.72 -4.68
CA ASP A 8 -26.83 3.38 -5.88
C ASP A 8 -27.37 4.68 -6.48
N PHE A 9 -26.81 5.10 -7.62
CA PHE A 9 -27.23 6.33 -8.28
C PHE A 9 -28.63 6.26 -8.91
N ARG A 10 -29.16 5.06 -9.18
CA ARG A 10 -30.52 4.92 -9.75
C ARG A 10 -31.58 5.38 -8.74
N PHE A 11 -31.33 5.09 -7.46
CA PHE A 11 -32.26 5.38 -6.37
C PHE A 11 -31.77 6.51 -5.45
N SER A 12 -30.54 6.99 -5.66
CA SER A 12 -29.89 8.00 -4.81
C SER A 12 -29.82 7.61 -3.34
N ILE A 13 -29.56 6.33 -3.06
CA ILE A 13 -29.47 5.79 -1.70
C ILE A 13 -28.05 5.30 -1.40
N PRO A 14 -27.57 5.48 -0.15
CA PRO A 14 -26.36 4.80 0.30
C PRO A 14 -26.65 3.29 0.41
N ILE A 15 -25.77 2.49 -0.16
CA ILE A 15 -25.84 1.02 -0.03
C ILE A 15 -25.09 0.59 1.22
N VAL A 16 -23.88 1.13 1.39
CA VAL A 16 -22.95 0.69 2.41
C VAL A 16 -21.92 1.78 2.72
N GLU A 17 -21.60 1.94 4.00
CA GLU A 17 -20.63 2.88 4.54
C GLU A 17 -19.72 2.15 5.52
N TRP A 18 -18.41 2.39 5.42
CA TRP A 18 -17.43 1.83 6.35
C TRP A 18 -16.31 2.83 6.61
N ILE A 19 -15.63 2.64 7.73
CA ILE A 19 -14.59 3.52 8.23
C ILE A 19 -13.26 2.79 8.18
N HIS A 20 -12.23 3.44 7.66
CA HIS A 20 -10.87 2.93 7.72
C HIS A 20 -10.47 2.69 9.19
N PRO A 21 -9.77 1.60 9.56
CA PRO A 21 -9.49 1.26 10.95
C PRO A 21 -8.67 2.31 11.72
N SER A 22 -7.83 3.08 11.02
CA SER A 22 -7.08 4.20 11.61
C SER A 22 -7.85 5.53 11.61
N GLU A 23 -9.06 5.56 11.05
CA GLU A 23 -9.87 6.76 10.78
C GLU A 23 -9.19 7.85 9.93
N SER A 24 -8.00 7.53 9.39
CA SER A 24 -7.18 8.41 8.57
C SER A 24 -7.92 8.84 7.31
N ARG A 25 -7.72 10.09 6.91
CA ARG A 25 -8.28 10.65 5.67
C ARG A 25 -7.95 9.76 4.46
N ILE A 26 -8.96 9.44 3.66
CA ILE A 26 -8.76 8.81 2.35
C ILE A 26 -8.14 9.85 1.38
N ARG A 27 -7.06 9.47 0.70
CA ARG A 27 -6.29 10.35 -0.19
C ARG A 27 -6.67 10.18 -1.64
N ASP A 28 -6.85 8.95 -2.09
CA ASP A 28 -7.21 8.58 -3.45
C ASP A 28 -8.01 7.27 -3.43
N THR A 29 -8.85 7.05 -4.43
CA THR A 29 -9.70 5.86 -4.56
C THR A 29 -9.80 5.40 -6.01
N LEU A 30 -9.69 4.10 -6.24
CA LEU A 30 -9.86 3.46 -7.55
C LEU A 30 -10.81 2.27 -7.44
N ILE A 31 -11.56 1.99 -8.50
CA ILE A 31 -12.28 0.72 -8.63
C ILE A 31 -11.29 -0.35 -9.11
N HIS A 32 -11.29 -1.53 -8.48
CA HIS A 32 -10.43 -2.62 -8.90
C HIS A 32 -10.92 -3.17 -10.27
N PRO A 33 -10.11 -3.13 -11.33
CA PRO A 33 -10.57 -3.46 -12.68
C PRO A 33 -10.83 -4.97 -12.90
N ASN A 34 -10.17 -5.83 -12.13
CA ASN A 34 -10.29 -7.29 -12.27
C ASN A 34 -11.13 -7.96 -11.16
N GLU A 35 -11.42 -7.26 -10.07
CA GLU A 35 -12.11 -7.82 -8.90
C GLU A 35 -13.44 -7.08 -8.75
N PRO A 36 -14.58 -7.74 -9.01
CA PRO A 36 -15.88 -7.08 -8.88
C PRO A 36 -16.10 -6.64 -7.43
N ALA A 37 -16.91 -5.60 -7.27
CA ALA A 37 -17.25 -5.03 -5.98
C ALA A 37 -16.04 -4.71 -5.09
N SER A 38 -14.89 -4.36 -5.69
CA SER A 38 -13.68 -4.06 -4.94
C SER A 38 -13.20 -2.64 -5.21
N VAL A 39 -12.84 -1.94 -4.14
CA VAL A 39 -12.31 -0.57 -4.17
C VAL A 39 -10.93 -0.55 -3.53
N ILE A 40 -10.02 0.20 -4.15
CA ILE A 40 -8.67 0.43 -3.67
C ILE A 40 -8.66 1.86 -3.12
N ALA A 41 -8.17 2.04 -1.90
CA ALA A 41 -8.13 3.34 -1.25
C ALA A 41 -6.77 3.56 -0.59
N SER A 42 -6.13 4.69 -0.90
CA SER A 42 -4.96 5.13 -0.15
C SER A 42 -5.37 6.00 1.03
N THR A 43 -4.60 5.93 2.11
CA THR A 43 -4.88 6.70 3.32
C THR A 43 -3.77 7.70 3.64
N GLN A 44 -4.14 8.66 4.48
CA GLN A 44 -3.17 9.53 5.12
C GLN A 44 -2.36 8.70 6.13
N ALA A 45 -1.05 8.88 6.07
CA ALA A 45 -0.03 8.17 6.83
C ALA A 45 0.30 6.75 6.35
N ASN A 46 1.44 6.23 6.80
CA ASN A 46 1.94 4.88 6.56
C ASN A 46 2.17 4.45 5.11
N ASN A 47 2.03 5.37 4.14
CA ASN A 47 1.99 5.02 2.71
C ASN A 47 1.07 3.81 2.45
N GLU A 48 -0.05 3.75 3.18
CA GLU A 48 -0.94 2.59 3.17
C GLU A 48 -1.92 2.67 2.01
N VAL A 49 -2.15 1.51 1.39
CA VAL A 49 -3.21 1.30 0.40
C VAL A 49 -4.00 0.06 0.77
N GLY A 50 -5.31 0.21 1.01
CA GLY A 50 -6.22 -0.90 1.28
C GLY A 50 -7.03 -1.29 0.05
N ILE A 51 -7.19 -2.59 -0.18
CA ILE A 51 -8.14 -3.17 -1.13
C ILE A 51 -9.31 -3.74 -0.33
N TRP A 52 -10.49 -3.25 -0.63
CA TRP A 52 -11.72 -3.49 0.11
C TRP A 52 -12.75 -4.14 -0.77
N ASN A 53 -13.38 -5.21 -0.29
CA ASN A 53 -14.59 -5.73 -0.91
C ASN A 53 -15.79 -4.96 -0.34
N VAL A 54 -16.54 -4.30 -1.22
CA VAL A 54 -17.67 -3.42 -0.89
C VAL A 54 -18.86 -4.20 -0.34
N GLU A 55 -19.09 -5.42 -0.83
CA GLU A 55 -20.23 -6.25 -0.41
C GLU A 55 -20.06 -6.75 1.02
N SER A 56 -18.86 -7.26 1.35
CA SER A 56 -18.53 -7.78 2.68
C SER A 56 -17.94 -6.75 3.63
N GLN A 57 -17.63 -5.54 3.14
CA GLN A 57 -16.92 -4.47 3.85
C GLN A 57 -15.54 -4.88 4.38
N TYR A 58 -15.01 -5.98 3.83
CA TYR A 58 -13.80 -6.59 4.31
C TYR A 58 -12.57 -6.04 3.58
N ARG A 59 -11.52 -5.71 4.34
CA ARG A 59 -10.21 -5.35 3.78
C ARG A 59 -9.43 -6.61 3.44
N SER A 60 -9.47 -7.00 2.17
CA SER A 60 -8.82 -8.22 1.68
C SER A 60 -7.30 -8.10 1.66
N THR A 61 -6.79 -6.96 1.20
CA THR A 61 -5.35 -6.73 1.03
C THR A 61 -4.94 -5.33 1.51
N VAL A 62 -3.72 -5.23 2.05
CA VAL A 62 -3.07 -3.95 2.38
C VAL A 62 -1.68 -3.91 1.77
N LEU A 63 -1.37 -2.85 1.04
CA LEU A 63 -0.01 -2.49 0.65
C LEU A 63 0.56 -1.57 1.74
N TRP A 64 1.72 -1.95 2.28
CA TRP A 64 2.31 -1.31 3.45
C TRP A 64 3.77 -0.92 3.17
N ALA A 65 4.01 0.35 2.90
CA ALA A 65 5.36 0.87 2.67
C ALA A 65 5.95 1.61 3.88
N SER A 66 5.26 1.58 5.03
CA SER A 66 5.79 2.12 6.29
C SER A 66 6.77 1.16 6.95
N ASN A 67 7.80 1.70 7.60
CA ASN A 67 8.68 0.94 8.48
C ASN A 67 8.07 0.67 9.86
N ASN A 68 6.92 1.28 10.16
CA ASN A 68 6.20 1.05 11.41
C ASN A 68 5.57 -0.35 11.42
N PRO A 69 5.20 -0.87 12.61
CA PRO A 69 4.52 -2.16 12.71
C PRO A 69 3.30 -2.21 11.79
N VAL A 70 3.14 -3.33 11.08
CA VAL A 70 2.08 -3.50 10.08
C VAL A 70 0.71 -3.25 10.70
N LEU A 71 -0.14 -2.50 10.01
CA LEU A 71 -1.49 -2.12 10.45
C LEU A 71 -1.52 -1.28 11.74
N SER A 72 -0.39 -0.71 12.18
CA SER A 72 -0.35 0.18 13.34
C SER A 72 -1.09 1.48 13.08
N ALA A 73 -2.06 1.79 13.95
CA ALA A 73 -2.75 3.07 13.99
C ALA A 73 -2.12 4.06 14.99
N THR A 74 -1.31 3.57 15.93
CA THR A 74 -0.70 4.39 17.00
C THR A 74 0.63 4.99 16.59
N GLU A 75 1.42 4.26 15.80
CA GLU A 75 2.70 4.69 15.27
C GLU A 75 2.57 4.85 13.76
N ALA A 76 2.33 6.08 13.31
CA ALA A 76 2.03 6.38 11.92
C ALA A 76 3.15 7.22 11.29
N SER A 77 3.64 6.80 10.11
CA SER A 77 4.61 7.62 9.37
C SER A 77 3.88 8.80 8.73
N PRO A 78 4.52 9.97 8.56
CA PRO A 78 3.84 11.14 7.99
C PRO A 78 3.57 10.99 6.48
N HIS A 79 4.11 9.94 5.84
CA HIS A 79 4.05 9.78 4.41
C HIS A 79 2.77 9.09 3.97
N SER A 80 2.21 9.55 2.85
CA SER A 80 0.95 9.05 2.30
C SER A 80 1.09 8.77 0.81
N VAL A 81 0.40 7.74 0.32
CA VAL A 81 0.19 7.54 -1.11
C VAL A 81 -0.86 8.53 -1.59
N CYS A 82 -0.48 9.36 -2.55
CA CYS A 82 -1.33 10.43 -3.10
C CYS A 82 -1.91 10.10 -4.47
N SER A 83 -1.33 9.13 -5.17
CA SER A 83 -1.81 8.69 -6.47
C SER A 83 -1.56 7.20 -6.63
N MET A 84 -2.55 6.53 -7.22
CA MET A 84 -2.50 5.13 -7.57
C MET A 84 -2.81 4.93 -9.06
N PHE A 85 -2.28 3.88 -9.65
CA PHE A 85 -2.66 3.45 -11.00
C PHE A 85 -2.65 1.92 -11.10
N CYS A 86 -3.75 1.34 -11.56
CA CYS A 86 -3.87 -0.11 -11.68
C CYS A 86 -3.39 -0.59 -13.06
N ILE A 87 -2.52 -1.60 -13.06
CA ILE A 87 -2.10 -2.33 -14.26
C ILE A 87 -2.71 -3.72 -14.17
N CYS A 88 -3.83 -3.92 -14.85
CA CYS A 88 -4.61 -5.13 -14.73
C CYS A 88 -5.04 -5.63 -16.11
N SER A 89 -4.87 -6.92 -16.34
CA SER A 89 -5.29 -7.59 -17.57
C SER A 89 -5.73 -9.00 -17.25
N LYS A 90 -6.98 -9.33 -17.56
CA LYS A 90 -7.51 -10.70 -17.38
C LYS A 90 -6.81 -11.70 -18.30
N ALA A 91 -6.46 -11.29 -19.53
CA ALA A 91 -5.85 -12.17 -20.52
C ALA A 91 -4.43 -12.61 -20.14
N SER A 92 -3.64 -11.71 -19.55
CA SER A 92 -2.28 -11.99 -19.09
C SER A 92 -2.18 -12.29 -17.60
N ASN A 93 -3.31 -12.39 -16.90
CA ASN A 93 -3.39 -12.54 -15.44
C ASN A 93 -2.54 -11.52 -14.68
N THR A 94 -2.43 -10.30 -15.21
CA THR A 94 -1.66 -9.22 -14.60
C THR A 94 -2.54 -8.54 -13.55
N ASN A 95 -2.02 -8.42 -12.34
CA ASN A 95 -2.66 -7.70 -11.24
C ASN A 95 -1.60 -6.92 -10.46
N SER A 96 -1.44 -5.65 -10.80
CA SER A 96 -0.38 -4.83 -10.22
C SER A 96 -0.85 -3.40 -10.01
N ILE A 97 -0.22 -2.71 -9.07
CA ILE A 97 -0.53 -1.31 -8.76
C ILE A 97 0.76 -0.51 -8.79
N ILE A 98 0.71 0.68 -9.39
CA ILE A 98 1.74 1.71 -9.22
C ILE A 98 1.25 2.70 -8.18
N THR A 99 2.12 3.08 -7.25
CA THR A 99 1.81 4.11 -6.24
C THR A 99 2.87 5.21 -6.25
N GLY A 100 2.43 6.45 -6.07
CA GLY A 100 3.29 7.61 -5.81
C GLY A 100 2.80 8.41 -4.61
N GLY A 101 3.71 8.93 -3.80
CA GLY A 101 3.38 9.54 -2.53
C GLY A 101 4.31 10.66 -2.09
N THR A 102 4.08 11.14 -0.87
CA THR A 102 4.83 12.23 -0.24
C THR A 102 6.23 11.83 0.25
N ASP A 103 6.56 10.54 0.20
CA ASP A 103 7.93 10.05 0.45
C ASP A 103 8.82 10.13 -0.80
N MET A 104 8.32 10.74 -1.88
CA MET A 104 9.06 10.97 -3.13
C MET A 104 9.51 9.66 -3.81
N ARG A 105 8.82 8.55 -3.56
CA ARG A 105 9.07 7.26 -4.19
C ARG A 105 7.95 6.85 -5.14
N LEU A 106 8.31 6.18 -6.24
CA LEU A 106 7.38 5.46 -7.09
C LEU A 106 7.61 3.96 -6.92
N ARG A 107 6.52 3.24 -6.65
CA ARG A 107 6.54 1.80 -6.38
C ARG A 107 5.69 1.07 -7.38
N PHE A 108 6.18 -0.07 -7.83
CA PHE A 108 5.42 -1.08 -8.53
C PHE A 108 5.14 -2.24 -7.55
N TRP A 109 3.88 -2.55 -7.37
CA TRP A 109 3.39 -3.63 -6.52
C TRP A 109 2.84 -4.75 -7.38
N ASP A 110 3.49 -5.91 -7.38
CA ASP A 110 2.96 -7.13 -7.98
C ASP A 110 2.07 -7.84 -6.95
N LEU A 111 0.75 -7.79 -7.15
CA LEU A 111 -0.22 -8.41 -6.23
C LEU A 111 -0.26 -9.93 -6.36
N THR A 112 0.17 -10.46 -7.51
CA THR A 112 0.24 -11.89 -7.77
C THR A 112 1.50 -12.49 -7.14
N SER A 113 2.65 -11.84 -7.33
CA SER A 113 3.95 -12.28 -6.80
C SER A 113 4.69 -11.13 -6.10
N PRO A 114 4.41 -10.88 -4.80
CA PRO A 114 4.98 -9.76 -4.05
C PRO A 114 6.49 -9.59 -4.16
N PRO A 115 7.33 -10.65 -4.19
CA PRO A 115 8.78 -10.49 -4.38
C PRO A 115 9.21 -9.85 -5.70
N ASN A 116 8.33 -9.79 -6.71
CA ASN A 116 8.59 -9.09 -7.98
C ASN A 116 8.29 -7.59 -7.91
N SER A 117 7.79 -7.09 -6.78
CA SER A 117 7.55 -5.66 -6.55
C SER A 117 8.89 -4.92 -6.40
N TYR A 118 8.93 -3.65 -6.77
CA TYR A 118 10.14 -2.85 -6.70
C TYR A 118 9.86 -1.34 -6.60
N VAL A 119 10.81 -0.60 -6.06
CA VAL A 119 10.86 0.87 -6.13
C VAL A 119 11.62 1.25 -7.40
N PHE A 120 10.97 1.93 -8.34
CA PHE A 120 11.58 2.29 -9.62
C PHE A 120 11.96 3.77 -9.74
N ALA A 121 11.52 4.59 -8.80
CA ALA A 121 12.05 5.93 -8.57
C ALA A 121 12.14 6.18 -7.06
N SER A 122 13.28 6.68 -6.59
CA SER A 122 13.53 6.93 -5.17
C SER A 122 13.64 8.43 -4.87
N ALA A 123 13.52 8.80 -3.59
CA ALA A 123 13.67 10.18 -3.17
C ALA A 123 15.08 10.70 -3.50
N ALA A 124 15.19 11.96 -3.92
CA ALA A 124 16.48 12.57 -4.27
C ALA A 124 17.49 12.61 -3.10
N THR A 125 16.99 12.51 -1.87
CA THR A 125 17.77 12.49 -0.63
C THR A 125 18.31 11.10 -0.28
N GLU A 126 17.84 10.05 -0.95
CA GLU A 126 18.37 8.70 -0.75
C GLU A 126 19.69 8.59 -1.49
N ASN A 127 20.77 8.46 -0.72
CA ASN A 127 22.08 8.06 -1.23
C ASN A 127 21.99 6.60 -1.68
N LEU A 128 21.33 6.36 -2.81
CA LEU A 128 21.38 5.10 -3.49
C LEU A 128 22.82 4.91 -3.95
N LYS A 129 23.61 4.18 -3.15
CA LYS A 129 24.65 3.35 -3.77
C LYS A 129 23.93 2.57 -4.88
N PRO A 130 24.57 2.36 -6.05
CA PRO A 130 23.91 1.81 -7.25
C PRO A 130 23.44 0.35 -7.12
N ASN A 131 23.20 -0.12 -5.89
CA ASN A 131 22.67 -1.43 -5.61
C ASN A 131 21.20 -1.33 -5.17
N PRO A 132 20.24 -1.73 -6.02
CA PRO A 132 18.82 -1.84 -5.67
C PRO A 132 18.52 -2.90 -4.59
N SER A 133 19.54 -3.55 -4.02
CA SER A 133 19.45 -4.72 -3.12
C SER A 133 18.94 -4.45 -1.70
N HIS A 134 18.60 -3.21 -1.34
CA HIS A 134 18.19 -2.88 0.02
C HIS A 134 16.69 -2.89 0.27
N ILE A 135 15.85 -3.04 -0.76
CA ILE A 135 14.40 -3.07 -0.58
C ILE A 135 13.87 -4.36 -1.20
N SER A 136 13.25 -5.19 -0.37
CA SER A 136 12.50 -6.35 -0.81
C SER A 136 11.02 -6.20 -0.46
N PHE A 137 10.20 -7.05 -1.04
CA PHE A 137 8.77 -7.07 -0.78
C PHE A 137 8.33 -8.48 -0.43
N GLU A 138 7.47 -8.59 0.57
CA GLU A 138 6.95 -9.86 1.03
C GLU A 138 5.47 -9.75 1.36
N SER A 139 4.79 -10.90 1.46
CA SER A 139 3.40 -10.94 1.92
C SER A 139 3.20 -11.85 3.11
N LYS A 140 2.32 -11.43 4.01
CA LYS A 140 1.90 -12.20 5.18
C LYS A 140 0.41 -12.02 5.44
N LEU A 141 -0.26 -13.05 5.95
CA LEU A 141 -1.62 -12.93 6.45
C LEU A 141 -1.58 -12.41 7.90
N VAL A 142 -2.31 -11.33 8.18
CA VAL A 142 -2.43 -10.72 9.52
C VAL A 142 -3.91 -10.42 9.73
N ASP A 143 -4.52 -11.04 10.75
CA ASP A 143 -5.95 -10.91 11.09
C ASP A 143 -6.88 -11.13 9.87
N GLY A 144 -6.51 -12.10 9.02
CA GLY A 144 -7.19 -12.45 7.78
C GLY A 144 -6.90 -11.52 6.59
N THR A 145 -6.31 -10.35 6.82
CA THR A 145 -5.94 -9.41 5.76
C THR A 145 -4.58 -9.80 5.19
N ARG A 146 -4.47 -9.88 3.86
CA ARG A 146 -3.18 -10.09 3.20
C ARG A 146 -2.39 -8.79 3.20
N VAL A 147 -1.30 -8.73 3.95
CA VAL A 147 -0.40 -7.57 3.98
C VAL A 147 0.76 -7.82 3.02
N ILE A 148 0.92 -6.98 2.01
CA ILE A 148 2.10 -6.91 1.15
C ILE A 148 2.93 -5.72 1.63
N ARG A 149 4.16 -5.97 2.10
CA ARG A 149 4.98 -4.94 2.73
C ARG A 149 6.33 -4.74 2.06
N GLU A 150 6.78 -3.49 2.08
CA GLU A 150 8.16 -3.11 1.81
C GLU A 150 9.03 -3.52 3.01
N VAL A 151 10.18 -4.14 2.76
CA VAL A 151 11.14 -4.56 3.78
C VAL A 151 12.50 -3.97 3.42
N ASN A 152 13.00 -3.08 4.28
CA ASN A 152 14.35 -2.58 4.17
C ASN A 152 15.33 -3.64 4.67
N GLY A 153 16.24 -4.08 3.81
CA GLY A 153 17.37 -4.93 4.17
C GLY A 153 18.27 -4.20 5.18
N LYS A 154 18.66 -4.89 6.25
CA LYS A 154 19.60 -4.35 7.25
C LYS A 154 20.86 -3.89 6.51
N SER A 155 21.22 -2.61 6.63
CA SER A 155 22.60 -2.21 6.38
C SER A 155 23.45 -2.91 7.43
N ASP A 156 24.46 -3.67 7.01
CA ASP A 156 25.45 -4.19 7.96
C ASP A 156 26.09 -2.99 8.69
N GLU A 157 25.71 -2.78 9.95
CA GLU A 157 26.48 -1.96 10.88
C GLU A 157 27.77 -2.71 11.20
N VAL A 158 28.74 -2.65 10.27
CA VAL A 158 30.09 -3.13 10.51
C VAL A 158 30.79 -2.14 11.44
N SER A 159 30.71 -2.43 12.74
CA SER A 159 31.74 -2.23 13.77
C SER A 159 32.67 -1.01 13.61
N ASN A 160 32.24 0.17 14.05
CA ASN A 160 33.16 1.20 14.55
C ASN A 160 33.22 1.13 16.08
N SER A 161 33.72 0.00 16.58
CA SER A 161 34.13 -0.14 17.98
C SER A 161 35.46 -0.92 18.02
N ARG A 162 36.52 -0.33 17.49
CA ARG A 162 37.92 -0.70 17.73
C ARG A 162 38.82 0.37 17.13
N ASN A 163 39.13 1.38 17.93
CA ASN A 163 40.50 1.64 18.37
C ASN A 163 40.47 2.78 19.39
N SER A 164 40.52 2.34 20.65
CA SER A 164 41.24 3.00 21.74
C SER A 164 42.65 3.41 21.33
#